data_AF-A0A522Z5R6-F1
#
_entry.id   AF-A0A522Z5R6-F1
#
_cell.length_a   1.000
_cell.length_b   1.000
_cell.length_c   1.000
_cell.angle_alpha   90.00
_cell.angle_beta   90.00
_cell.angle_gamma   90.00
#
_symmetry.space_group_name_H-M   'P 1'
#
loop_
_entity.id
_entity.type
_entity.pdbx_description
1 polymer ?
#
loop_
_entity_poly.entity_id
_entity_poly.type
_entity_poly.pdbx_seq_one_letter_code
_entity_poly.pdbx_strand_id
1 'polypeptide(L)'
;MRLTYVTSLVLLGILVGISTQNADAQLGVGKAFTLEGAGYAVSDNSILPTSVDLQFIISQKGTTTEFTLQSGLLGINGKELNVSSFSGSLLKNGQYFRIASKVSDSDGKEFSLKALGTLIEKTQANSIYSLTGTLNDSTGKSTKLIYTSKVSEFTAAIKPTDNKKKEVTVRILKGSANPEQQTYKEQIGGFSFKFFSEDRISIGTGGTITFVNEDMVSHSLKSGTSHTVSGQKAFTADGKISSGDIQPGKSWSVTFQEPGFYRIFDAKYQWMDTTIFVSKDSSSKTLGSGNPHN
;
A
#
# COMPACT_ATOMS: atom_id res chain seq x y z
N MET A 1 -42.92 7.71 71.01
CA MET A 1 -41.52 7.46 70.58
C MET A 1 -41.57 6.99 69.13
N ARG A 2 -41.27 7.86 68.17
CA ARG A 2 -41.23 7.57 66.72
C ARG A 2 -39.78 7.73 66.29
N LEU A 3 -39.18 6.68 65.73
CA LEU A 3 -37.85 6.73 65.13
C LEU A 3 -37.99 6.26 63.68
N THR A 4 -38.04 7.21 62.77
CA THR A 4 -38.03 7.03 61.32
C THR A 4 -36.59 6.84 60.87
N TYR A 5 -36.30 5.68 60.26
CA TYR A 5 -35.03 5.45 59.56
C TYR A 5 -35.07 6.13 58.20
N VAL A 6 -34.19 7.11 58.00
CA VAL A 6 -33.90 7.69 56.68
C VAL A 6 -32.72 6.91 56.10
N THR A 7 -32.98 6.09 55.10
CA THR A 7 -31.95 5.45 54.27
C THR A 7 -31.35 6.49 53.34
N SER A 8 -30.08 6.85 53.57
CA SER A 8 -29.30 7.70 52.65
C SER A 8 -28.69 6.82 51.56
N LEU A 9 -29.18 6.97 50.32
CA LEU A 9 -28.67 6.29 49.13
C LEU A 9 -27.38 7.01 48.68
N VAL A 10 -26.21 6.39 48.88
CA VAL A 10 -24.94 6.88 48.33
C VAL A 10 -24.79 6.33 46.91
N LEU A 11 -25.05 7.17 45.91
CA LEU A 11 -24.82 6.85 44.51
C LEU A 11 -23.33 7.10 44.20
N LEU A 12 -22.54 6.04 44.20
CA LEU A 12 -21.12 6.08 43.80
C LEU A 12 -21.06 6.23 42.27
N GLY A 13 -20.86 7.46 41.80
CA GLY A 13 -20.63 7.73 40.39
C GLY A 13 -19.27 7.17 39.96
N ILE A 14 -19.28 6.04 39.26
CA ILE A 14 -18.10 5.55 38.55
C ILE A 14 -17.91 6.45 37.32
N LEU A 15 -17.07 7.48 37.46
CA LEU A 15 -16.47 8.13 36.30
C LEU A 15 -15.52 7.12 35.64
N VAL A 16 -16.01 6.39 34.65
CA VAL A 16 -15.14 5.72 33.68
C VAL A 16 -14.44 6.82 32.90
N GLY A 17 -13.21 7.14 33.30
CA GLY A 17 -12.29 7.90 32.46
C GLY A 17 -12.03 7.08 31.21
N ILE A 18 -12.83 7.30 30.17
CA ILE A 18 -12.51 6.81 28.82
C ILE A 18 -11.31 7.65 28.40
N SER A 19 -10.10 7.16 28.69
CA SER A 19 -8.92 7.63 27.99
C SER A 19 -9.15 7.27 26.53
N THR A 20 -9.59 8.24 25.72
CA THR A 20 -9.58 8.10 24.27
C THR A 20 -8.10 8.04 23.88
N GLN A 21 -7.51 6.85 23.89
CA GLN A 21 -6.31 6.63 23.10
C GLN A 21 -6.77 6.83 21.66
N ASN A 22 -6.55 8.04 21.15
CA ASN A 22 -6.77 8.30 19.74
C ASN A 22 -5.92 7.28 18.98
N ALA A 23 -6.55 6.52 18.08
CA ALA A 23 -5.82 5.57 17.27
C ALA A 23 -4.88 6.37 16.35
N ASP A 24 -3.60 6.46 16.70
CA ASP A 24 -2.60 6.98 15.79
C ASP A 24 -2.27 5.91 14.73
N ALA A 25 -2.06 6.34 13.50
CA ALA A 25 -1.70 5.44 12.43
C ALA A 25 -0.24 4.98 12.58
N GLN A 26 0.04 3.73 12.21
CA GLN A 26 1.40 3.20 12.24
C GLN A 26 2.17 3.63 10.98
N LEU A 27 2.51 4.91 10.91
CA LEU A 27 3.11 5.53 9.74
C LEU A 27 4.45 6.17 10.11
N GLY A 28 5.47 5.96 9.28
CA GLY A 28 6.84 6.40 9.52
C GLY A 28 7.34 7.35 8.44
N VAL A 29 7.99 8.44 8.84
CA VAL A 29 8.73 9.35 7.95
C VAL A 29 9.91 8.60 7.33
N GLY A 30 10.10 8.80 6.03
CA GLY A 30 11.13 8.13 5.22
C GLY A 30 10.79 6.69 4.87
N LYS A 31 9.58 6.22 5.20
CA LYS A 31 9.10 4.89 4.84
C LYS A 31 8.17 4.95 3.63
N ALA A 32 8.16 3.86 2.88
CA ALA A 32 7.23 3.65 1.77
C ALA A 32 6.03 2.85 2.22
N PHE A 33 4.88 3.12 1.61
CA PHE A 33 3.61 2.49 1.90
C PHE A 33 2.85 2.20 0.60
N THR A 34 2.01 1.17 0.65
CA THR A 34 0.92 0.99 -0.31
C THR A 34 -0.41 1.37 0.35
N LEU A 35 -1.32 1.96 -0.42
CA LEU A 35 -2.74 2.07 -0.10
C LEU A 35 -3.50 1.31 -1.18
N GLU A 36 -4.13 0.22 -0.77
CA GLU A 36 -4.95 -0.63 -1.64
C GLU A 36 -6.39 -0.60 -1.15
N GLY A 37 -7.36 -0.47 -2.05
CA GLY A 37 -8.75 -0.47 -1.67
C GLY A 37 -9.70 -0.75 -2.81
N ALA A 38 -10.94 -1.05 -2.44
CA ALA A 38 -12.05 -1.25 -3.35
C ALA A 38 -13.30 -0.55 -2.81
N GLY A 39 -14.22 -0.25 -3.72
CA GLY A 39 -15.49 0.38 -3.38
C GLY A 39 -16.29 0.80 -4.60
N TYR A 40 -16.95 1.95 -4.52
CA TYR A 40 -17.89 2.40 -5.54
C TYR A 40 -17.64 3.84 -6.00
N ALA A 41 -17.78 4.04 -7.31
CA ALA A 41 -17.83 5.32 -7.98
C ALA A 41 -19.30 5.62 -8.31
N VAL A 42 -19.82 6.72 -7.80
CA VAL A 42 -21.24 7.10 -7.87
C VAL A 42 -21.37 8.39 -8.68
N SER A 43 -22.11 8.31 -9.78
CA SER A 43 -22.54 9.46 -10.57
C SER A 43 -24.07 9.55 -10.54
N ASP A 44 -24.64 10.59 -11.17
CA ASP A 44 -26.10 10.80 -11.17
C ASP A 44 -26.89 9.58 -11.68
N ASN A 45 -26.31 8.83 -12.62
CA ASN A 45 -27.02 7.77 -13.34
C ASN A 45 -26.38 6.38 -13.18
N SER A 46 -25.32 6.23 -12.36
CA SER A 46 -24.63 4.95 -12.23
C SER A 46 -23.89 4.78 -10.92
N ILE A 47 -23.80 3.53 -10.49
CA ILE A 47 -22.92 3.06 -9.42
C ILE A 47 -22.00 2.02 -10.06
N LEU A 48 -20.72 2.30 -10.07
CA LEU A 48 -19.71 1.48 -10.73
C LEU A 48 -18.68 0.97 -9.72
N PRO A 49 -18.20 -0.28 -9.84
CA PRO A 49 -17.13 -0.76 -8.99
C PRO A 49 -15.85 0.03 -9.27
N THR A 50 -15.06 0.28 -8.23
CA THR A 50 -13.78 0.98 -8.33
C THR A 50 -12.74 0.36 -7.42
N SER A 51 -11.48 0.46 -7.84
CA SER A 51 -10.30 0.01 -7.09
C SER A 51 -9.25 1.11 -7.08
N VAL A 52 -8.38 1.07 -6.06
CA VAL A 52 -7.27 2.01 -5.90
C VAL A 52 -6.04 1.24 -5.43
N ASP A 53 -4.90 1.47 -6.09
CA ASP A 53 -3.56 1.01 -5.67
C ASP A 53 -2.62 2.21 -5.77
N LEU A 54 -2.18 2.73 -4.63
CA LEU A 54 -1.31 3.90 -4.52
C LEU A 54 -0.01 3.52 -3.80
N GLN A 55 1.12 3.96 -4.33
CA GLN A 55 2.43 3.83 -3.70
C GLN A 55 2.96 5.20 -3.33
N PHE A 56 3.28 5.40 -2.06
CA PHE A 56 3.72 6.70 -1.57
C PHE A 56 4.83 6.59 -0.53
N ILE A 57 5.59 7.68 -0.40
CA ILE A 57 6.58 7.87 0.65
C ILE A 57 6.06 8.95 1.58
N ILE A 58 6.18 8.74 2.89
CA ILE A 58 5.87 9.76 3.87
C ILE A 58 7.12 10.58 4.15
N SER A 59 6.99 11.91 4.07
CA SER A 59 8.05 12.87 4.36
C SER A 59 7.57 13.87 5.42
N GLN A 60 8.50 14.56 6.05
CA GLN A 60 8.19 15.62 7.01
C GLN A 60 8.77 16.93 6.53
N LYS A 61 7.93 17.95 6.44
CA LYS A 61 8.32 19.33 6.11
C LYS A 61 7.86 20.25 7.23
N GLY A 62 8.80 20.60 8.12
CA GLY A 62 8.48 21.33 9.35
C GLY A 62 7.61 20.49 10.29
N THR A 63 6.45 21.02 10.69
CA THR A 63 5.47 20.32 11.54
C THR A 63 4.47 19.47 10.73
N THR A 64 4.42 19.67 9.42
CA THR A 64 3.52 18.96 8.52
C THR A 64 4.14 17.65 8.06
N THR A 65 3.35 16.58 8.18
CA THR A 65 3.66 15.30 7.56
C THR A 65 2.98 15.27 6.19
N GLU A 66 3.79 15.16 5.15
CA GLU A 66 3.33 15.06 3.77
C GLU A 66 3.53 13.64 3.27
N PHE A 67 2.79 13.25 2.25
CA PHE A 67 3.13 12.08 1.48
C PHE A 67 3.19 12.41 0.00
N THR A 68 4.21 11.85 -0.65
CA THR A 68 4.45 12.02 -2.08
C THR A 68 4.17 10.69 -2.75
N LEU A 69 3.17 10.68 -3.62
CA LEU A 69 2.88 9.52 -4.47
C LEU A 69 4.00 9.35 -5.47
N GLN A 70 4.40 8.12 -5.68
CA GLN A 70 5.39 7.75 -6.69
C GLN A 70 4.72 7.11 -7.89
N SER A 71 3.69 6.31 -7.64
CA SER A 71 2.82 5.75 -8.67
C SER A 71 1.44 5.48 -8.08
N GLY A 72 0.42 5.47 -8.94
CA GLY A 72 -0.91 5.10 -8.51
C GLY A 72 -1.82 4.78 -9.68
N LEU A 73 -2.71 3.82 -9.45
CA LEU A 73 -3.75 3.41 -10.38
C LEU A 73 -5.11 3.55 -9.70
N LEU A 74 -6.04 4.14 -10.44
CA LEU A 74 -7.44 4.25 -10.07
C LEU A 74 -8.27 3.54 -11.13
N GLY A 75 -8.91 2.42 -10.75
CA GLY A 75 -9.81 1.68 -11.63
C GLY A 75 -11.25 2.10 -11.44
N ILE A 76 -11.99 2.37 -12.50
CA ILE A 76 -13.45 2.59 -12.48
C ILE A 76 -14.07 1.70 -13.57
N ASN A 77 -14.86 0.72 -13.15
CA ASN A 77 -15.51 -0.26 -14.03
C ASN A 77 -14.53 -0.91 -15.04
N GLY A 78 -13.34 -1.27 -14.58
CA GLY A 78 -12.29 -1.87 -15.41
C GLY A 78 -11.53 -0.89 -16.32
N LYS A 79 -11.85 0.40 -16.33
CA LYS A 79 -11.05 1.46 -16.97
C LYS A 79 -10.09 2.07 -15.96
N GLU A 80 -8.87 2.38 -16.40
CA GLU A 80 -7.82 2.88 -15.51
C GLU A 80 -7.51 4.36 -15.74
N LEU A 81 -7.27 5.05 -14.64
CA LEU A 81 -6.75 6.40 -14.60
C LEU A 81 -5.37 6.36 -13.95
N ASN A 82 -4.37 6.86 -14.68
CA ASN A 82 -3.02 7.03 -14.19
C ASN A 82 -2.96 8.22 -13.24
N VAL A 83 -2.36 8.01 -12.07
CA VAL A 83 -2.13 9.06 -11.07
C VAL A 83 -0.68 9.53 -11.20
N SER A 84 -0.45 10.57 -12.00
CA SER A 84 0.89 10.95 -12.49
C SER A 84 1.64 11.97 -11.62
N SER A 85 0.95 12.74 -10.78
CA SER A 85 1.59 13.66 -9.83
C SER A 85 0.66 13.98 -8.66
N PHE A 86 1.21 13.96 -7.46
CA PHE A 86 0.43 14.00 -6.23
C PHE A 86 1.11 14.82 -5.14
N SER A 87 0.28 15.49 -4.34
CA SER A 87 0.66 15.91 -3.00
C SER A 87 -0.51 15.70 -2.06
N GLY A 88 -0.20 15.24 -0.86
CA GLY A 88 -1.19 15.01 0.18
C GLY A 88 -0.59 15.23 1.54
N SER A 89 -1.46 15.44 2.53
CA SER A 89 -1.05 15.64 3.91
C SER A 89 -1.64 14.56 4.81
N LEU A 90 -0.83 14.15 5.78
CA LEU A 90 -1.29 13.39 6.93
C LEU A 90 -1.57 14.37 8.06
N LEU A 91 -2.79 14.32 8.57
CA LEU A 91 -3.23 15.16 9.68
C LEU A 91 -3.38 14.31 10.94
N LYS A 92 -3.19 14.94 12.10
CA LYS A 92 -3.38 14.33 13.42
C LYS A 92 -2.68 12.95 13.51
N ASN A 93 -1.36 12.92 13.31
CA ASN A 93 -0.54 11.71 13.38
C ASN A 93 -1.04 10.56 12.48
N GLY A 94 -1.52 10.90 11.28
CA GLY A 94 -1.98 9.94 10.29
C GLY A 94 -3.40 9.43 10.49
N GLN A 95 -4.18 9.99 11.41
CA GLN A 95 -5.62 9.70 11.51
C GLN A 95 -6.39 10.09 10.25
N TYR A 96 -5.88 11.08 9.50
CA TYR A 96 -6.51 11.52 8.26
C TYR A 96 -5.51 11.65 7.12
N PHE A 97 -5.90 11.13 5.95
CA PHE A 97 -5.23 11.32 4.68
C PHE A 97 -5.99 12.37 3.87
N ARG A 98 -5.35 13.48 3.50
CA ARG A 98 -5.91 14.40 2.50
C ARG A 98 -5.20 14.18 1.18
N ILE A 99 -5.96 13.81 0.15
CA ILE A 99 -5.52 13.49 -1.20
C ILE A 99 -6.00 14.57 -2.15
N ALA A 100 -5.09 15.15 -2.93
CA ALA A 100 -5.42 16.00 -4.06
C ALA A 100 -4.50 15.65 -5.24
N SER A 101 -5.08 15.26 -6.37
CA SER A 101 -4.34 14.81 -7.54
C SER A 101 -4.98 15.27 -8.84
N LYS A 102 -4.15 15.41 -9.87
CA LYS A 102 -4.60 15.24 -11.24
C LYS A 102 -4.45 13.76 -11.62
N VAL A 103 -5.41 13.24 -12.38
CA VAL A 103 -5.36 11.89 -12.94
C VAL A 103 -5.76 11.95 -14.40
N SER A 104 -5.26 11.03 -15.22
CA SER A 104 -5.57 11.00 -16.65
C SER A 104 -5.93 9.58 -17.12
N ASP A 105 -6.87 9.47 -18.05
CA ASP A 105 -7.12 8.19 -18.73
C ASP A 105 -6.07 7.89 -19.82
N SER A 106 -6.25 6.76 -20.50
CA SER A 106 -5.39 6.34 -21.62
C SER A 106 -5.39 7.31 -22.80
N ASP A 107 -6.45 8.10 -22.94
CA ASP A 107 -6.65 9.04 -24.04
C ASP A 107 -6.10 10.45 -23.68
N GLY A 108 -5.52 10.59 -22.49
CA GLY A 108 -4.96 11.84 -21.98
C GLY A 108 -5.98 12.81 -21.41
N LYS A 109 -7.25 12.40 -21.22
CA LYS A 109 -8.26 13.25 -20.60
C LYS A 109 -7.95 13.41 -19.11
N GLU A 110 -7.82 14.66 -18.67
CA GLU A 110 -7.54 14.98 -17.27
C GLU A 110 -8.80 15.02 -16.40
N PHE A 111 -8.62 14.62 -15.14
CA PHE A 111 -9.58 14.71 -14.06
C PHE A 111 -8.90 15.22 -12.78
N SER A 112 -9.66 15.90 -11.93
CA SER A 112 -9.22 16.32 -10.59
C SER A 112 -9.80 15.40 -9.53
N LEU A 113 -8.91 14.67 -8.84
CA LEU A 113 -9.21 13.82 -7.70
C LEU A 113 -9.00 14.60 -6.40
N LYS A 114 -10.00 14.59 -5.52
CA LYS A 114 -9.88 15.03 -4.12
C LYS A 114 -10.45 13.94 -3.22
N ALA A 115 -9.70 13.48 -2.22
CA ALA A 115 -10.21 12.50 -1.28
C ALA A 115 -9.76 12.77 0.16
N LEU A 116 -10.55 12.30 1.10
CA LEU A 116 -10.27 12.28 2.53
C LEU A 116 -10.36 10.83 3.02
N GLY A 117 -9.24 10.32 3.52
CA GLY A 117 -9.16 9.07 4.26
C GLY A 117 -9.28 9.32 5.76
N THR A 118 -10.07 8.53 6.46
CA THR A 118 -10.18 8.53 7.92
C THR A 118 -9.81 7.16 8.45
N LEU A 119 -8.90 7.09 9.43
CA LEU A 119 -8.49 5.84 10.05
C LEU A 119 -9.70 5.22 10.77
N ILE A 120 -9.98 3.96 10.46
CA ILE A 120 -11.02 3.16 11.11
C ILE A 120 -10.39 2.26 12.17
N GLU A 121 -9.32 1.55 11.82
CA GLU A 121 -8.73 0.51 12.65
C GLU A 121 -7.26 0.29 12.29
N LYS A 122 -6.47 -0.33 13.17
CA LYS A 122 -5.10 -0.75 12.90
C LYS A 122 -4.77 -2.13 13.43
N THR A 123 -3.77 -2.74 12.81
CA THR A 123 -3.09 -3.95 13.28
C THR A 123 -1.61 -3.62 13.52
N GLN A 124 -0.80 -4.61 13.89
CA GLN A 124 0.65 -4.43 14.09
C GLN A 124 1.44 -4.08 12.81
N ALA A 125 0.83 -4.26 11.63
CA ALA A 125 1.50 -4.09 10.34
C ALA A 125 0.69 -3.29 9.31
N ASN A 126 -0.59 -3.00 9.59
CA ASN A 126 -1.51 -2.39 8.62
C ASN A 126 -2.46 -1.43 9.30
N SER A 127 -2.87 -0.39 8.59
CA SER A 127 -3.91 0.57 9.01
C SER A 127 -5.06 0.56 8.00
N ILE A 128 -6.31 0.54 8.47
CA ILE A 128 -7.52 0.52 7.65
C ILE A 128 -8.15 1.90 7.66
N TYR A 129 -8.48 2.41 6.47
CA TYR A 129 -9.07 3.72 6.26
C TYR A 129 -10.39 3.62 5.49
N SER A 130 -11.35 4.46 5.85
CA SER A 130 -12.46 4.80 4.96
C SER A 130 -12.03 5.99 4.13
N LEU A 131 -12.07 5.88 2.80
CA LEU A 131 -11.82 7.00 1.91
C LEU A 131 -13.11 7.45 1.25
N THR A 132 -13.33 8.75 1.25
CA THR A 132 -14.38 9.39 0.44
C THR A 132 -13.76 10.48 -0.43
N GLY A 133 -14.26 10.66 -1.64
CA GLY A 133 -13.68 11.65 -2.54
C GLY A 133 -14.57 12.04 -3.70
N THR A 134 -14.04 12.92 -4.54
CA THR A 134 -14.63 13.30 -5.81
C THR A 134 -13.59 13.25 -6.92
N LEU A 135 -14.04 12.78 -8.07
CA LEU A 135 -13.34 12.84 -9.34
C LEU A 135 -14.11 13.79 -10.25
N ASN A 136 -13.51 14.92 -10.60
CA ASN A 136 -14.15 15.95 -11.41
C ASN A 136 -13.49 15.99 -12.78
N ASP A 137 -14.28 15.95 -13.85
CA ASP A 137 -13.76 16.14 -15.20
C ASP A 137 -13.58 17.64 -15.53
N SER A 138 -12.99 17.92 -16.70
CA SER A 138 -12.77 19.28 -17.18
C SER A 138 -14.05 20.09 -17.40
N THR A 139 -15.22 19.44 -17.49
CA THR A 139 -16.52 20.08 -17.66
C THR A 139 -17.22 20.38 -16.34
N GLY A 140 -16.63 19.98 -15.21
CA GLY A 140 -17.19 20.16 -13.87
C GLY A 140 -18.13 19.04 -13.42
N LYS A 141 -18.29 17.96 -14.22
CA LYS A 141 -19.09 16.81 -13.79
C LYS A 141 -18.33 16.05 -12.70
N SER A 142 -19.02 15.76 -11.60
CA SER A 142 -18.44 15.13 -10.42
C SER A 142 -18.89 13.68 -10.26
N THR A 143 -17.94 12.78 -10.06
CA THR A 143 -18.17 11.40 -9.62
C THR A 143 -17.72 11.27 -8.17
N LYS A 144 -18.60 10.85 -7.26
CA LYS A 144 -18.24 10.58 -5.87
C LYS A 144 -17.56 9.22 -5.77
N LEU A 145 -16.54 9.12 -4.93
CA LEU A 145 -15.80 7.90 -4.69
C LEU A 145 -15.92 7.51 -3.22
N ILE A 146 -16.12 6.22 -2.94
CA ILE A 146 -16.20 5.67 -1.59
C ILE A 146 -15.40 4.37 -1.58
N TYR A 147 -14.40 4.27 -0.69
CA TYR A 147 -13.55 3.09 -0.53
C TYR A 147 -13.44 2.66 0.93
N THR A 148 -13.16 1.37 1.10
CA THR A 148 -12.38 0.90 2.25
C THR A 148 -10.99 0.54 1.75
N SER A 149 -9.96 1.03 2.44
CA SER A 149 -8.57 0.88 2.00
C SER A 149 -7.68 0.39 3.14
N LYS A 150 -6.72 -0.46 2.79
CA LYS A 150 -5.65 -0.92 3.66
C LYS A 150 -4.37 -0.19 3.29
N VAL A 151 -3.77 0.47 4.27
CA VAL A 151 -2.44 1.06 4.18
C VAL A 151 -1.44 0.12 4.83
N SER A 152 -0.40 -0.25 4.10
CA SER A 152 0.62 -1.20 4.55
C SER A 152 2.01 -0.63 4.33
N GLU A 153 2.91 -0.78 5.31
CA GLU A 153 4.32 -0.40 5.14
C GLU A 153 5.04 -1.40 4.23
N PHE A 154 5.99 -0.91 3.42
CA PHE A 154 6.96 -1.79 2.77
C PHE A 154 7.90 -2.36 3.84
N THR A 155 7.98 -3.68 3.92
CA THR A 155 8.87 -4.31 4.90
C THR A 155 10.33 -4.02 4.53
N ALA A 156 11.08 -3.43 5.47
CA ALA A 156 12.52 -3.34 5.34
C ALA A 156 13.08 -4.76 5.38
N ALA A 157 13.67 -5.23 4.29
CA ALA A 157 14.21 -6.59 4.22
C ALA A 157 15.52 -6.78 5.01
N ILE A 158 15.86 -5.84 5.91
CA ILE A 158 17.13 -5.84 6.65
C ILE A 158 16.89 -5.32 8.07
N LYS A 159 17.06 -6.20 9.07
CA LYS A 159 17.45 -5.76 10.41
C LYS A 159 18.88 -5.23 10.32
N PRO A 160 19.17 -3.98 10.75
CA PRO A 160 20.53 -3.47 10.75
C PRO A 160 21.36 -4.22 11.78
N THR A 161 22.04 -5.28 11.34
CA THR A 161 23.15 -5.89 12.06
C THR A 161 24.28 -6.09 11.07
N ASP A 162 25.28 -5.21 11.20
CA ASP A 162 26.68 -5.31 10.80
C ASP A 162 27.04 -5.71 9.35
N ASN A 163 27.43 -4.68 8.58
CA ASN A 163 28.58 -4.65 7.65
C ASN A 163 28.85 -5.82 6.67
N LYS A 164 27.91 -6.73 6.44
CA LYS A 164 27.95 -7.70 5.33
C LYS A 164 26.88 -7.30 4.31
N LYS A 165 27.21 -7.46 3.03
CA LYS A 165 26.41 -7.04 1.86
C LYS A 165 24.90 -7.18 2.10
N LYS A 166 24.17 -6.09 1.80
CA LYS A 166 22.72 -5.93 1.83
C LYS A 166 22.04 -6.87 0.82
N GLU A 167 22.06 -8.18 1.06
CA GLU A 167 21.53 -9.19 0.13
C GLU A 167 20.18 -9.71 0.65
N VAL A 168 19.12 -9.40 -0.09
CA VAL A 168 17.75 -9.82 0.20
C VAL A 168 17.42 -11.00 -0.70
N THR A 169 16.91 -12.10 -0.13
CA THR A 169 16.46 -13.26 -0.91
C THR A 169 14.95 -13.26 -1.04
N VAL A 170 14.45 -13.28 -2.27
CA VAL A 170 13.03 -13.45 -2.60
C VAL A 170 12.85 -14.79 -3.29
N ARG A 171 11.90 -15.60 -2.84
CA ARG A 171 11.62 -16.92 -3.43
C ARG A 171 10.42 -16.80 -4.35
N ILE A 172 10.52 -17.30 -5.57
CA ILE A 172 9.36 -17.60 -6.42
C ILE A 172 8.81 -18.92 -5.91
N LEU A 173 7.61 -18.87 -5.32
CA LEU A 173 7.08 -19.97 -4.54
C LEU A 173 6.62 -21.11 -5.45
N LYS A 174 6.63 -22.33 -4.90
CA LYS A 174 6.13 -23.50 -5.62
C LYS A 174 4.66 -23.35 -6.02
N GLY A 175 4.33 -23.69 -7.27
CA GLY A 175 2.98 -23.58 -7.81
C GLY A 175 2.59 -22.17 -8.26
N SER A 176 3.49 -21.20 -8.23
CA SER A 176 3.19 -19.82 -8.65
C SER A 176 2.76 -19.72 -10.12
N ALA A 177 3.29 -20.60 -10.97
CA ALA A 177 2.88 -20.72 -12.36
C ALA A 177 1.49 -21.34 -12.58
N ASN A 178 0.88 -21.95 -11.56
CA ASN A 178 -0.40 -22.65 -11.67
C ASN A 178 -1.29 -22.34 -10.44
N PRO A 179 -1.76 -21.09 -10.28
CA PRO A 179 -2.55 -20.67 -9.12
C PRO A 179 -3.82 -21.51 -8.93
N GLU A 180 -4.43 -21.99 -10.01
CA GLU A 180 -5.64 -22.84 -9.97
C GLU A 180 -5.40 -24.22 -9.36
N GLN A 181 -4.13 -24.66 -9.31
CA GLN A 181 -3.74 -25.95 -8.73
C GLN A 181 -3.26 -25.79 -7.27
N GLN A 182 -3.09 -24.56 -6.79
CA GLN A 182 -2.72 -24.31 -5.40
C GLN A 182 -3.88 -24.65 -4.47
N THR A 183 -3.57 -25.35 -3.39
CA THR A 183 -4.58 -25.82 -2.43
C THR A 183 -4.79 -24.80 -1.32
N TYR A 184 -5.90 -24.89 -0.58
CA TYR A 184 -6.20 -24.02 0.57
C TYR A 184 -5.11 -24.02 1.67
N LYS A 185 -4.20 -25.00 1.67
CA LYS A 185 -3.05 -25.06 2.60
C LYS A 185 -1.89 -24.13 2.21
N GLU A 186 -1.84 -23.72 0.95
CA GLU A 186 -0.86 -22.78 0.39
C GLU A 186 -1.44 -21.35 0.32
N GLN A 187 -2.72 -21.21 0.65
CA GLN A 187 -3.45 -19.95 0.71
C GLN A 187 -3.08 -19.18 1.98
N ILE A 188 -2.81 -17.88 1.84
CA ILE A 188 -2.68 -16.99 2.99
C ILE A 188 -4.04 -16.35 3.21
N GLY A 189 -4.42 -16.19 4.49
CA GLY A 189 -5.79 -15.84 4.89
C GLY A 189 -6.46 -14.82 3.97
N GLY A 190 -7.71 -15.09 3.57
CA GLY A 190 -8.51 -14.19 2.73
C GLY A 190 -8.41 -14.40 1.21
N PHE A 191 -8.38 -15.65 0.73
CA PHE A 191 -8.43 -16.03 -0.69
C PHE A 191 -7.30 -15.48 -1.58
N SER A 192 -6.18 -15.03 -1.00
CA SER A 192 -5.04 -14.50 -1.75
C SER A 192 -3.86 -15.47 -1.71
N PHE A 193 -3.34 -15.79 -2.89
CA PHE A 193 -2.13 -16.60 -3.05
C PHE A 193 -0.90 -15.70 -3.04
N LYS A 194 0.17 -16.13 -2.35
CA LYS A 194 1.49 -15.53 -2.52
C LYS A 194 2.23 -16.25 -3.65
N PHE A 195 2.77 -15.48 -4.58
CA PHE A 195 3.62 -15.99 -5.67
C PHE A 195 5.10 -15.73 -5.39
N PHE A 196 5.39 -14.68 -4.62
CA PHE A 196 6.72 -14.40 -4.08
C PHE A 196 6.68 -14.58 -2.56
N SER A 197 7.82 -14.91 -1.95
CA SER A 197 7.93 -14.95 -0.48
C SER A 197 7.67 -13.56 0.14
N GLU A 198 7.99 -12.50 -0.60
CA GLU A 198 7.84 -11.10 -0.23
C GLU A 198 7.15 -10.31 -1.35
N ASP A 199 6.06 -9.63 -1.02
CA ASP A 199 5.27 -8.86 -1.99
C ASP A 199 5.65 -7.36 -2.00
N ARG A 200 6.33 -6.90 -0.94
CA ARG A 200 6.72 -5.50 -0.72
C ARG A 200 8.06 -5.41 0.00
N ILE A 201 9.08 -5.01 -0.74
CA ILE A 201 10.47 -5.01 -0.27
C ILE A 201 10.99 -3.59 -0.22
N SER A 202 11.66 -3.21 0.87
CA SER A 202 12.44 -1.96 0.94
C SER A 202 13.92 -2.23 1.10
N ILE A 203 14.73 -1.59 0.24
CA ILE A 203 16.19 -1.62 0.25
C ILE A 203 16.77 -0.21 0.06
N GLY A 204 18.02 0.00 0.45
CA GLY A 204 18.75 1.22 0.08
C GLY A 204 19.34 1.14 -1.33
N THR A 205 19.69 2.30 -1.90
CA THR A 205 20.50 2.38 -3.12
C THR A 205 21.78 1.54 -3.03
N GLY A 206 22.12 0.86 -4.12
CA GLY A 206 23.20 -0.13 -4.18
C GLY A 206 22.85 -1.48 -3.56
N GLY A 207 21.62 -1.67 -3.05
CA GLY A 207 21.15 -2.95 -2.53
C GLY A 207 20.93 -3.99 -3.63
N THR A 208 21.17 -5.26 -3.31
CA THR A 208 21.01 -6.40 -4.21
C THR A 208 19.90 -7.32 -3.72
N ILE A 209 19.03 -7.72 -4.64
CA ILE A 209 17.99 -8.73 -4.39
C ILE A 209 18.29 -9.95 -5.24
N THR A 210 18.26 -11.13 -4.62
CA THR A 210 18.39 -12.43 -5.27
C THR A 210 17.02 -13.10 -5.31
N PHE A 211 16.52 -13.34 -6.51
CA PHE A 211 15.34 -14.13 -6.76
C PHE A 211 15.74 -15.59 -6.93
N VAL A 212 15.14 -16.50 -6.16
CA VAL A 212 15.36 -17.95 -6.25
C VAL A 212 14.09 -18.60 -6.78
N ASN A 213 14.20 -19.35 -7.87
CA ASN A 213 13.07 -20.10 -8.41
C ASN A 213 12.89 -21.42 -7.65
N GLU A 214 11.89 -21.50 -6.79
CA GLU A 214 11.48 -22.74 -6.11
C GLU A 214 10.25 -23.39 -6.75
N ASP A 215 9.73 -22.81 -7.83
CA ASP A 215 8.73 -23.45 -8.66
C ASP A 215 9.35 -24.53 -9.55
N MET A 216 8.48 -25.36 -10.12
CA MET A 216 8.87 -26.49 -10.98
C MET A 216 8.99 -26.10 -12.46
N VAL A 217 8.72 -24.85 -12.81
CA VAL A 217 8.81 -24.33 -14.18
C VAL A 217 9.75 -23.14 -14.26
N SER A 218 10.22 -22.81 -15.47
CA SER A 218 11.06 -21.63 -15.70
C SER A 218 10.24 -20.35 -15.58
N HIS A 219 10.84 -19.34 -14.96
CA HIS A 219 10.28 -17.99 -14.78
C HIS A 219 11.16 -16.94 -15.46
N SER A 220 10.57 -15.80 -15.81
CA SER A 220 11.34 -14.68 -16.36
C SER A 220 10.81 -13.36 -15.85
N LEU A 221 11.61 -12.67 -15.04
CA LEU A 221 11.22 -11.46 -14.35
C LEU A 221 11.63 -10.21 -15.12
N LYS A 222 10.72 -9.23 -15.20
CA LYS A 222 10.93 -7.92 -15.82
C LYS A 222 10.42 -6.81 -14.91
N SER A 223 10.97 -5.61 -15.05
CA SER A 223 10.35 -4.40 -14.47
C SER A 223 9.35 -3.77 -15.43
N GLY A 224 8.34 -3.10 -14.88
CA GLY A 224 7.38 -2.35 -15.69
C GLY A 224 6.21 -1.77 -14.91
N THR A 225 5.19 -1.36 -15.66
CA THR A 225 3.96 -0.76 -15.12
C THR A 225 2.80 -1.73 -15.26
N SER A 226 2.00 -1.86 -14.20
CA SER A 226 0.76 -2.62 -14.25
C SER A 226 -0.33 -1.82 -14.95
N HIS A 227 -1.22 -2.53 -15.61
CA HIS A 227 -2.47 -2.04 -16.17
C HIS A 227 -3.51 -3.17 -16.19
N THR A 228 -4.72 -2.89 -16.64
CA THR A 228 -5.80 -3.88 -16.74
C THR A 228 -6.20 -4.10 -18.19
N VAL A 229 -6.25 -5.36 -18.62
CA VAL A 229 -6.77 -5.77 -19.93
C VAL A 229 -7.92 -6.74 -19.70
N SER A 230 -9.12 -6.39 -20.17
CA SER A 230 -10.32 -7.24 -20.05
C SER A 230 -10.63 -7.69 -18.60
N GLY A 231 -10.37 -6.81 -17.62
CA GLY A 231 -10.57 -7.11 -16.20
C GLY A 231 -9.47 -7.95 -15.53
N GLN A 232 -8.40 -8.28 -16.25
CA GLN A 232 -7.23 -8.99 -15.73
C GLN A 232 -6.02 -8.07 -15.64
N LYS A 233 -5.20 -8.26 -14.61
CA LYS A 233 -3.94 -7.53 -14.43
C LYS A 233 -2.96 -7.93 -15.53
N ALA A 234 -2.34 -6.94 -16.15
CA ALA A 234 -1.35 -7.08 -17.21
C ALA A 234 -0.22 -6.07 -16.96
N PHE A 235 0.90 -6.26 -17.66
CA PHE A 235 2.09 -5.44 -17.45
C PHE A 235 2.74 -5.01 -18.76
N THR A 236 3.23 -3.78 -18.77
CA THR A 236 4.08 -3.25 -19.84
C THR A 236 5.49 -3.14 -19.32
N ALA A 237 6.43 -3.88 -19.91
CA ALA A 237 7.84 -3.83 -19.52
C ALA A 237 8.42 -2.44 -19.80
N ASP A 238 9.21 -1.91 -18.87
CA ASP A 238 9.89 -0.61 -19.01
C ASP A 238 11.31 -0.73 -19.60
N GLY A 239 11.78 -1.96 -19.83
CA GLY A 239 13.09 -2.27 -20.40
C GLY A 239 14.28 -2.07 -19.45
N LYS A 240 14.06 -1.70 -18.19
CA LYS A 240 15.15 -1.40 -17.24
C LYS A 240 15.75 -2.66 -16.61
N ILE A 241 14.92 -3.65 -16.34
CA ILE A 241 15.30 -4.90 -15.66
C ILE A 241 14.72 -6.08 -16.44
N SER A 242 15.56 -7.09 -16.67
CA SER A 242 15.16 -8.37 -17.27
C SER A 242 16.10 -9.46 -16.76
N SER A 243 15.55 -10.54 -16.21
CA SER A 243 16.36 -11.67 -15.71
C SER A 243 16.79 -12.66 -16.79
N GLY A 244 16.10 -12.68 -17.94
CA GLY A 244 16.09 -13.86 -18.78
C GLY A 244 15.38 -15.02 -18.07
N ASP A 245 15.66 -16.25 -18.48
CA ASP A 245 15.05 -17.44 -17.86
C ASP A 245 15.76 -17.83 -16.56
N ILE A 246 14.98 -17.94 -15.48
CA ILE A 246 15.38 -18.47 -14.19
C ILE A 246 14.83 -19.89 -14.11
N GLN A 247 15.68 -20.88 -14.39
CA GLN A 247 15.30 -22.30 -14.35
C GLN A 247 14.97 -22.76 -12.92
N PRO A 248 14.18 -23.84 -12.74
CA PRO A 248 13.90 -24.41 -11.42
C PRO A 248 15.16 -24.66 -10.59
N GLY A 249 15.14 -24.22 -9.32
CA GLY A 249 16.26 -24.29 -8.39
C GLY A 249 17.43 -23.33 -8.69
N LYS A 250 17.31 -22.48 -9.72
CA LYS A 250 18.30 -21.44 -10.04
C LYS A 250 17.89 -20.10 -9.47
N SER A 251 18.83 -19.16 -9.49
CA SER A 251 18.63 -17.82 -8.97
C SER A 251 19.15 -16.76 -9.93
N TRP A 252 18.60 -15.57 -9.81
CA TRP A 252 19.06 -14.38 -10.49
C TRP A 252 19.12 -13.21 -9.51
N SER A 253 20.21 -12.44 -9.55
CA SER A 253 20.42 -11.28 -8.68
C SER A 253 20.38 -9.98 -9.48
N VAL A 254 19.79 -8.95 -8.89
CA VAL A 254 19.73 -7.59 -9.45
C VAL A 254 20.08 -6.56 -8.39
N THR A 255 20.88 -5.57 -8.78
CA THR A 255 21.29 -4.46 -7.92
C THR A 255 20.60 -3.18 -8.37
N PHE A 256 19.99 -2.47 -7.42
CA PHE A 256 19.24 -1.25 -7.69
C PHE A 256 20.06 -0.01 -7.35
N GLN A 257 20.42 0.77 -8.37
CA GLN A 257 21.28 1.94 -8.21
C GLN A 257 20.50 3.25 -8.05
N GLU A 258 19.30 3.32 -8.59
CA GLU A 258 18.49 4.53 -8.56
C GLU A 258 17.37 4.40 -7.52
N PRO A 259 17.10 5.45 -6.74
CA PRO A 259 15.98 5.45 -5.82
C PRO A 259 14.65 5.49 -6.60
N GLY A 260 13.64 4.80 -6.09
CA GLY A 260 12.33 4.74 -6.72
C GLY A 260 11.58 3.46 -6.43
N PHE A 261 10.46 3.29 -7.12
CA PHE A 261 9.65 2.09 -7.06
C PHE A 261 9.86 1.25 -8.32
N TYR A 262 10.15 -0.03 -8.12
CA TYR A 262 10.31 -1.01 -9.17
C TYR A 262 9.26 -2.10 -8.97
N ARG A 263 8.29 -2.18 -9.87
CA ARG A 263 7.36 -3.31 -9.90
C ARG A 263 7.98 -4.38 -10.79
N ILE A 264 8.26 -5.52 -10.19
CA ILE A 264 8.84 -6.70 -10.85
C ILE A 264 7.73 -7.70 -11.07
N PHE A 265 7.58 -8.18 -12.30
CA PHE A 265 6.55 -9.12 -12.70
C PHE A 265 7.12 -10.25 -13.56
N ASP A 266 6.43 -11.38 -13.63
CA ASP A 266 6.81 -12.46 -14.55
C ASP A 266 6.24 -12.22 -15.96
N ALA A 267 7.09 -12.29 -16.98
CA ALA A 267 6.75 -12.00 -18.36
C ALA A 267 5.67 -12.93 -18.95
N LYS A 268 5.57 -14.17 -18.46
CA LYS A 268 4.58 -15.16 -18.90
C LYS A 268 3.41 -15.25 -17.92
N TYR A 269 3.70 -15.25 -16.62
CA TYR A 269 2.71 -15.44 -15.56
C TYR A 269 2.28 -14.09 -14.99
N GLN A 270 1.45 -13.36 -15.73
CA GLN A 270 1.07 -11.97 -15.48
C GLN A 270 0.25 -11.72 -14.19
N TRP A 271 -0.08 -12.75 -13.41
CA TRP A 271 -0.63 -12.58 -12.06
C TRP A 271 0.45 -12.47 -10.98
N MET A 272 1.71 -12.73 -11.33
CA MET A 272 2.84 -12.69 -10.41
C MET A 272 3.54 -11.33 -10.48
N ASP A 273 3.46 -10.56 -9.41
CA ASP A 273 4.29 -9.37 -9.22
C ASP A 273 4.68 -9.14 -7.76
N THR A 274 5.77 -8.39 -7.58
CA THR A 274 6.21 -7.84 -6.30
C THR A 274 6.68 -6.40 -6.52
N THR A 275 6.62 -5.58 -5.48
CA THR A 275 7.06 -4.18 -5.56
C THR A 275 8.26 -3.94 -4.66
N ILE A 276 9.30 -3.33 -5.22
CA ILE A 276 10.54 -2.99 -4.53
C ILE A 276 10.63 -1.47 -4.43
N PHE A 277 10.77 -0.98 -3.20
CA PHE A 277 11.10 0.42 -2.92
C PHE A 277 12.59 0.56 -2.63
N VAL A 278 13.26 1.38 -3.42
CA VAL A 278 14.67 1.73 -3.26
C VAL A 278 14.76 3.11 -2.63
N SER A 279 15.11 3.16 -1.35
CA SER A 279 15.27 4.41 -0.63
C SER A 279 16.61 5.05 -0.97
N LYS A 280 16.63 6.38 -1.13
CA LYS A 280 17.84 7.18 -0.93
C LYS A 280 18.26 7.00 0.53
N ASP A 281 19.54 6.73 0.82
CA ASP A 281 20.07 6.34 2.16
C ASP A 281 19.81 7.38 3.29
N SER A 282 18.54 7.60 3.65
CA SER A 282 18.08 8.60 4.62
C SER A 282 17.42 7.91 5.81
N SER A 283 17.80 8.30 7.02
CA SER A 283 17.27 7.78 8.29
C SER A 283 15.74 7.91 8.40
N SER A 284 15.04 6.81 8.69
CA SER A 284 13.58 6.78 8.90
C SER A 284 13.19 7.06 10.37
N LYS A 285 12.07 7.74 10.62
CA LYS A 285 11.53 8.01 11.97
C LYS A 285 10.03 7.68 12.05
N THR A 286 9.58 6.95 13.07
CA THR A 286 8.15 6.65 13.27
C THR A 286 7.40 7.87 13.81
N LEU A 287 6.27 8.24 13.19
CA LEU A 287 5.40 9.32 13.66
C LEU A 287 4.67 8.89 14.93
N GLY A 288 4.45 9.82 15.86
CA GLY A 288 3.71 9.54 17.10
C GLY A 288 4.49 8.85 18.23
N SER A 289 5.81 8.61 18.08
CA SER A 289 6.66 8.04 19.14
C SER A 289 7.09 9.04 20.23
N GLY A 290 6.45 10.21 20.31
CA GLY A 290 6.71 11.18 21.36
C GLY A 290 6.05 10.76 22.67
N ASN A 291 6.84 10.54 23.71
CA ASN A 291 6.33 10.39 25.07
C ASN A 291 5.49 11.64 25.42
N PRO A 292 4.24 11.52 25.91
CA PRO A 292 3.38 12.67 26.21
C PRO A 292 3.80 13.48 27.45
N HIS A 293 5.06 13.35 27.90
CA HIS A 293 5.61 14.09 29.02
C HIS A 293 6.95 14.71 28.65
N ASN A 294 6.88 15.94 28.15
CA ASN A 294 7.80 17.03 28.51
C ASN A 294 7.10 18.37 28.27
#